data_AF-A0A6P1FL06-F1
#
_entry.id   AF-A0A6P1FL06-F1
#
_cell.length_a   1.000
_cell.length_b   1.000
_cell.length_c   1.000
_cell.angle_alpha   90.00
_cell.angle_beta   90.00
_cell.angle_gamma   90.00
#
_symmetry.space_group_name_H-M   'P 1'
#
loop_
_entity.id
_entity.type
_entity.pdbx_description
1 polymer ?
#
loop_
_entity_poly.entity_id
_entity_poly.type
_entity_poly.pdbx_seq_one_letter_code
_entity_poly.pdbx_strand_id
1 'polypeptide(L)'
;MRRPLTLALTAGVITAVILAGSPAYASANRSTAAKATNSQKVTNTTVTLPLSHAVTLRDAVKFAPRIASQVTGFRFENGDIEGEYSPTPDQTLEQFLAGFSERFGTQPEVTGVVVKVAVEEAQQRVGARSAPLDPGAPAFDAPAVTLSPEYAKVAEPPGAGASEQRVAQSAVAAADPVDWRPNDFEASITNYNGRADFFTSYWWHSGSNPSQMPLGFGAEFEINLINSASTSTRPACLSGYKDKFWAKNYSFNWALYKSDSSAASHAGVGAYADYNDLLDTCNRNSIAIGMRYPRNIAEAPGMGFGVQIWVSAPRGTTTTSKIGGLVQAISDHYCRSGPGASMALTDCMGVTAGSWPLAPGLKSRTTLNETRGWTAPAKCWTSQKKGLEDPVALVPC
;
A
#
# COMPACT_ATOMS: atom_id res chain seq x y z
N MET A 1 26.34 44.48 75.81
CA MET A 1 25.30 44.50 76.87
C MET A 1 24.32 43.35 76.62
N ARG A 2 23.62 42.95 77.70
CA ARG A 2 22.88 41.71 77.94
C ARG A 2 21.69 41.43 76.99
N ARG A 3 21.40 40.14 76.78
CA ARG A 3 20.13 39.54 76.26
C ARG A 3 19.00 39.63 77.31
N PRO A 4 17.71 39.48 76.93
CA PRO A 4 17.02 38.16 76.84
C PRO A 4 16.20 38.03 75.51
N LEU A 5 15.82 36.92 74.88
CA LEU A 5 15.53 35.50 75.18
C LEU A 5 14.12 35.21 75.76
N THR A 6 13.13 34.97 74.88
CA THR A 6 12.10 33.92 75.06
C THR A 6 11.44 33.44 73.75
N LEU A 7 11.35 32.10 73.68
CA LEU A 7 10.56 31.11 72.91
C LEU A 7 9.33 31.56 72.08
N ALA A 8 8.75 30.77 71.18
CA ALA A 8 9.06 29.62 70.31
C ALA A 8 7.71 29.21 69.71
N LEU A 9 7.60 28.92 68.40
CA LEU A 9 6.71 27.86 67.92
C LEU A 9 7.04 27.48 66.47
N THR A 10 7.22 26.18 66.29
CA THR A 10 7.43 25.43 65.06
C THR A 10 6.18 25.42 64.17
N ALA A 11 6.37 25.63 62.87
CA ALA A 11 5.57 25.02 61.82
C ALA A 11 6.46 24.88 60.57
N GLY A 12 6.92 23.66 60.31
CA GLY A 12 7.55 23.33 59.03
C GLY A 12 6.48 22.88 58.05
N VAL A 13 6.52 23.36 56.81
CA VAL A 13 6.10 22.61 55.61
C VAL A 13 6.89 23.14 54.41
N ILE A 14 7.83 22.31 53.96
CA ILE A 14 8.16 21.93 52.58
C ILE A 14 7.93 22.99 51.50
N THR A 15 9.04 23.49 50.95
CA THR A 15 9.13 24.18 49.67
C THR A 15 8.64 23.25 48.55
N ALA A 16 7.46 23.52 47.99
CA ALA A 16 6.98 22.83 46.80
C ALA A 16 7.83 23.30 45.59
N VAL A 17 8.76 22.45 45.17
CA VAL A 17 9.35 22.52 43.83
C VAL A 17 8.22 22.26 42.84
N ILE A 18 7.82 23.28 42.09
CA ILE A 18 6.97 23.12 40.91
C ILE A 18 7.82 22.45 39.83
N LEU A 19 7.92 21.13 39.90
CA LEU A 19 8.24 20.30 38.75
C LEU A 19 7.01 20.37 37.84
N ALA A 20 7.15 21.06 36.71
CA ALA A 20 6.24 20.97 35.59
C ALA A 20 6.23 19.51 35.09
N GLY A 21 5.35 18.71 35.70
CA GLY A 21 5.08 17.35 35.28
C GLY A 21 4.41 17.38 33.92
N SER A 22 5.07 16.78 32.94
CA SER A 22 4.46 16.33 31.69
C SER A 22 3.11 15.67 31.97
N PRO A 23 2.05 15.93 31.18
CA PRO A 23 0.80 15.21 31.37
C PRO A 23 1.08 13.72 31.19
N ALA A 24 0.91 12.98 32.27
CA ALA A 24 0.80 11.54 32.25
C ALA A 24 -0.27 11.19 31.22
N TYR A 25 0.14 10.55 30.13
CA TYR A 25 -0.77 9.84 29.25
C TYR A 25 -1.47 8.79 30.10
N ALA A 26 -2.67 9.13 30.55
CA ALA A 26 -3.57 8.19 31.17
C ALA A 26 -3.78 7.07 30.16
N SER A 27 -3.35 5.88 30.57
CA SER A 27 -3.64 4.58 29.97
C SER A 27 -5.10 4.56 29.48
N ALA A 28 -5.30 4.81 28.18
CA ALA A 28 -6.54 4.50 27.52
C ALA A 28 -6.76 3.00 27.75
N ASN A 29 -7.89 2.69 28.38
CA ASN A 29 -8.38 1.33 28.59
C ASN A 29 -7.95 0.44 27.42
N ARG A 30 -7.13 -0.58 27.71
CA ARG A 30 -7.06 -1.77 26.90
C ARG A 30 -8.48 -2.29 26.82
N SER A 31 -9.19 -1.88 25.77
CA SER A 31 -10.20 -2.73 25.16
C SER A 31 -9.45 -4.03 24.91
N THR A 32 -9.76 -5.04 25.70
CA THR A 32 -9.56 -6.43 25.34
C THR A 32 -10.15 -6.55 23.94
N ALA A 33 -9.28 -6.50 22.93
CA ALA A 33 -9.66 -6.71 21.55
C ALA A 33 -10.33 -8.08 21.52
N ALA A 34 -11.66 -8.07 21.53
CA ALA A 34 -12.44 -9.25 21.25
C ALA A 34 -11.87 -9.81 19.96
N LYS A 35 -11.54 -11.12 19.95
CA LYS A 35 -11.29 -11.85 18.71
C LYS A 35 -12.40 -11.46 17.75
N ALA A 36 -12.10 -10.60 16.79
CA ALA A 36 -13.01 -10.31 15.71
C ALA A 36 -13.06 -11.59 14.88
N THR A 37 -13.93 -12.52 15.26
CA THR A 37 -14.40 -13.57 14.37
C THR A 37 -15.16 -12.85 13.27
N ASN A 38 -14.45 -12.58 12.18
CA ASN A 38 -14.95 -11.89 11.01
C ASN A 38 -16.01 -12.79 10.36
N SER A 39 -17.30 -12.53 10.66
CA SER A 39 -18.41 -13.40 10.24
C SER A 39 -19.20 -12.86 9.06
N GLN A 40 -18.72 -11.80 8.38
CA GLN A 40 -19.23 -11.55 7.02
C GLN A 40 -18.65 -12.61 6.10
N LYS A 41 -19.50 -13.56 5.71
CA LYS A 41 -19.20 -14.59 4.72
C LYS A 41 -18.88 -13.87 3.41
N VAL A 42 -17.61 -13.71 3.07
CA VAL A 42 -17.21 -13.31 1.73
C VAL A 42 -17.80 -14.36 0.79
N THR A 43 -18.77 -13.97 -0.03
CA THR A 43 -19.52 -14.89 -0.91
C THR A 43 -18.91 -14.98 -2.29
N ASN A 44 -18.17 -13.94 -2.70
CA ASN A 44 -17.46 -13.90 -3.96
C ASN A 44 -16.02 -13.47 -3.73
N THR A 45 -15.12 -13.98 -4.55
CA THR A 45 -13.71 -13.58 -4.61
C THR A 45 -13.32 -13.38 -6.08
N THR A 46 -12.15 -12.80 -6.33
CA THR A 46 -11.59 -12.79 -7.67
C THR A 46 -10.63 -13.96 -7.87
N VAL A 47 -10.52 -14.43 -9.10
CA VAL A 47 -9.47 -15.37 -9.49
C VAL A 47 -8.84 -14.88 -10.79
N THR A 48 -7.52 -15.02 -10.89
CA THR A 48 -6.80 -14.76 -12.13
C THR A 48 -6.75 -16.05 -12.93
N LEU A 49 -7.38 -16.06 -14.09
CA LEU A 49 -7.28 -17.15 -15.06
C LEU A 49 -6.05 -16.87 -15.95
N PRO A 50 -4.98 -17.68 -15.87
CA PRO A 50 -3.79 -17.45 -16.66
C PRO A 50 -4.06 -17.68 -18.14
N LEU A 51 -3.44 -16.88 -18.99
CA LEU A 51 -3.39 -17.11 -20.43
C LEU A 51 -2.23 -18.07 -20.76
N SER A 52 -2.33 -18.79 -21.89
CA SER A 52 -1.26 -19.69 -22.36
C SER A 52 0.03 -18.96 -22.71
N HIS A 53 -0.07 -17.67 -23.04
CA HIS A 53 1.03 -16.76 -23.35
C HIS A 53 0.55 -15.32 -23.17
N ALA A 54 1.49 -14.39 -23.01
CA ALA A 54 1.17 -12.97 -22.92
C ALA A 54 0.61 -12.43 -24.24
N VAL A 55 -0.37 -11.51 -24.16
CA VAL A 55 -0.99 -10.85 -25.31
C VAL A 55 -1.13 -9.35 -25.07
N THR A 56 -1.45 -8.58 -26.12
CA THR A 56 -1.76 -7.17 -25.95
C THR A 56 -3.06 -7.00 -25.15
N LEU A 57 -3.19 -5.90 -24.41
CA LEU A 57 -4.44 -5.60 -23.71
C LEU A 57 -5.64 -5.45 -24.65
N ARG A 58 -5.44 -4.96 -25.88
CA ARG A 58 -6.52 -4.90 -26.88
C ARG A 58 -7.05 -6.28 -27.24
N ASP A 59 -6.17 -7.26 -27.38
CA ASP A 59 -6.57 -8.62 -27.73
C ASP A 59 -7.19 -9.34 -26.52
N ALA A 60 -6.66 -9.14 -25.32
CA ALA A 60 -7.27 -9.65 -24.08
C ALA A 60 -8.70 -9.11 -23.88
N VAL A 61 -8.94 -7.82 -24.13
CA VAL A 61 -10.29 -7.22 -24.04
C VAL A 61 -11.23 -7.80 -25.10
N LYS A 62 -10.76 -8.06 -26.32
CA LYS A 62 -11.57 -8.72 -27.36
C LYS A 62 -11.87 -10.19 -27.04
N PHE A 63 -10.97 -10.86 -26.32
CA PHE A 63 -11.14 -12.23 -25.87
C PHE A 63 -12.12 -12.35 -24.69
N ALA A 64 -12.16 -11.36 -23.79
CA ALA A 64 -12.96 -11.38 -22.57
C ALA A 64 -14.44 -11.82 -22.72
N PRO A 65 -15.20 -11.42 -23.75
CA PRO A 65 -16.59 -11.89 -23.95
C PRO A 65 -16.74 -13.41 -24.15
N ARG A 66 -15.67 -14.13 -24.47
CA ARG A 66 -15.67 -15.60 -24.59
C ARG A 66 -15.59 -16.31 -23.25
N ILE A 67 -15.27 -15.59 -22.18
CA ILE A 67 -15.20 -16.11 -20.82
C ILE A 67 -16.59 -15.99 -20.20
N ALA A 68 -17.18 -17.12 -19.78
CA ALA A 68 -18.53 -17.16 -19.23
C ALA A 68 -18.70 -16.41 -17.90
N SER A 69 -17.59 -16.15 -17.19
CA SER A 69 -17.55 -15.44 -15.91
C SER A 69 -17.44 -13.93 -16.08
N GLN A 70 -17.89 -13.17 -15.08
CA GLN A 70 -17.77 -11.71 -15.08
C GLN A 70 -16.29 -11.29 -14.96
N VAL A 71 -15.71 -10.84 -16.08
CA VAL A 71 -14.38 -10.22 -16.12
C VAL A 71 -14.41 -8.88 -15.40
N THR A 72 -13.53 -8.71 -14.41
CA THR A 72 -13.41 -7.48 -13.61
C THR A 72 -12.10 -6.74 -13.87
N GLY A 73 -11.11 -7.40 -14.48
CA GLY A 73 -9.81 -6.80 -14.75
C GLY A 73 -8.91 -7.69 -15.60
N PHE A 74 -7.73 -7.17 -15.90
CA PHE A 74 -6.69 -7.85 -16.68
C PHE A 74 -5.37 -7.72 -15.93
N ARG A 75 -4.77 -8.87 -15.59
CA ARG A 75 -3.44 -8.93 -15.00
C ARG A 75 -2.41 -8.71 -16.09
N PHE A 76 -1.50 -7.78 -15.88
CA PHE A 76 -0.33 -7.65 -16.72
C PHE A 76 0.94 -7.83 -15.91
N GLU A 77 1.92 -8.46 -16.55
CA GLU A 77 3.20 -8.75 -15.96
C GLU A 77 4.22 -8.88 -17.09
N ASN A 78 5.30 -8.11 -17.00
CA ASN A 78 6.48 -8.28 -17.81
C ASN A 78 7.73 -8.37 -16.90
N GLY A 79 8.92 -8.34 -17.48
CA GLY A 79 10.18 -8.37 -16.71
C GLY A 79 10.32 -7.26 -15.66
N ASP A 80 9.54 -6.18 -15.75
CA ASP A 80 9.83 -4.89 -15.11
C ASP A 80 8.65 -4.38 -14.26
N ILE A 81 7.43 -4.70 -14.66
CA ILE A 81 6.17 -4.18 -14.13
C ILE A 81 5.20 -5.34 -13.89
N GLU A 82 4.56 -5.33 -12.72
CA GLU A 82 3.39 -6.15 -12.40
C GLU A 82 2.20 -5.23 -12.08
N GLY A 83 1.00 -5.54 -12.54
CA GLY A 83 -0.15 -4.70 -12.27
C GLY A 83 -1.49 -5.22 -12.76
N GLU A 84 -2.50 -4.37 -12.68
CA GLU A 84 -3.85 -4.68 -13.14
C GLU A 84 -4.47 -3.47 -13.84
N TYR A 85 -5.16 -3.75 -14.94
CA TYR A 85 -6.10 -2.83 -15.56
C TYR A 85 -7.53 -3.25 -15.19
N SER A 86 -8.27 -2.37 -14.53
CA SER A 86 -9.68 -2.56 -14.20
C SER A 86 -10.52 -1.67 -15.12
N PRO A 87 -11.27 -2.22 -16.10
CA PRO A 87 -12.08 -1.43 -17.01
C PRO A 87 -13.15 -0.63 -16.27
N THR A 88 -13.26 0.66 -16.59
CA THR A 88 -14.30 1.54 -16.01
C THR A 88 -14.90 2.47 -17.07
N PRO A 89 -16.14 2.98 -16.89
CA PRO A 89 -16.75 3.89 -17.85
C PRO A 89 -16.06 5.26 -17.98
N ASP A 90 -15.28 5.67 -16.97
CA ASP A 90 -14.59 6.95 -16.92
C ASP A 90 -13.21 6.93 -17.61
N GLN A 91 -12.71 5.77 -18.03
CA GLN A 91 -11.48 5.64 -18.78
C GLN A 91 -11.64 4.63 -19.92
N THR A 92 -11.46 5.09 -21.15
CA THR A 92 -11.44 4.18 -22.29
C THR A 92 -10.15 3.37 -22.30
N LEU A 93 -10.19 2.19 -22.93
CA LEU A 93 -9.00 1.36 -23.15
C LEU A 93 -7.85 2.15 -23.79
N GLU A 94 -8.17 2.98 -24.79
CA GLU A 94 -7.15 3.78 -25.50
C GLU A 94 -6.56 4.88 -24.61
N GLN A 95 -7.37 5.50 -23.72
CA GLN A 95 -6.85 6.46 -22.74
C GLN A 95 -5.91 5.80 -21.73
N PHE A 96 -6.23 4.58 -21.29
CA PHE A 96 -5.33 3.81 -20.43
C PHE A 96 -4.02 3.47 -21.15
N LEU A 97 -4.11 2.92 -22.36
CA LEU A 97 -2.93 2.53 -23.14
C LEU A 97 -2.01 3.72 -23.46
N ALA A 98 -2.60 4.86 -23.82
CA ALA A 98 -1.84 6.09 -24.05
C ALA A 98 -1.12 6.54 -22.77
N GLY A 99 -1.83 6.59 -21.64
CA GLY A 99 -1.24 6.98 -20.36
C GLY A 99 -0.18 6.00 -19.85
N PHE A 100 -0.38 4.71 -20.07
CA PHE A 100 0.59 3.67 -19.72
C PHE A 100 1.87 3.81 -20.56
N SER A 101 1.72 4.02 -21.88
CA SER A 101 2.84 4.24 -22.78
C SER A 101 3.59 5.54 -22.48
N GLU A 102 2.88 6.62 -22.12
CA GLU A 102 3.50 7.86 -21.70
C GLU A 102 4.33 7.69 -20.42
N ARG A 103 3.82 6.92 -19.44
CA ARG A 103 4.50 6.68 -18.15
C ARG A 103 5.70 5.78 -18.26
N PHE A 104 5.51 4.63 -18.91
CA PHE A 104 6.42 3.50 -18.85
C PHE A 104 7.16 3.25 -20.17
N GLY A 105 6.89 4.03 -21.22
CA GLY A 105 7.54 3.88 -22.52
C GLY A 105 7.23 2.55 -23.24
N THR A 106 6.25 1.78 -22.74
CA THR A 106 5.94 0.43 -23.20
C THR A 106 4.43 0.15 -23.18
N GLN A 107 4.03 -1.09 -23.45
CA GLN A 107 2.65 -1.58 -23.39
C GLN A 107 2.52 -2.70 -22.35
N PRO A 108 1.34 -2.88 -21.74
CA PRO A 108 1.10 -3.99 -20.81
C PRO A 108 1.10 -5.34 -21.54
N GLU A 109 1.87 -6.29 -21.02
CA GLU A 109 1.81 -7.71 -21.37
C GLU A 109 0.74 -8.39 -20.52
N VAL A 110 -0.44 -8.64 -21.11
CA VAL A 110 -1.53 -9.27 -20.37
C VAL A 110 -1.27 -10.76 -20.26
N THR A 111 -1.08 -11.24 -19.03
CA THR A 111 -0.78 -12.63 -18.70
C THR A 111 -1.98 -13.37 -18.10
N GLY A 112 -3.02 -12.64 -17.69
CA GLY A 112 -4.21 -13.25 -17.11
C GLY A 112 -5.45 -12.37 -17.13
N VAL A 113 -6.60 -13.01 -17.00
CA VAL A 113 -7.91 -12.33 -16.88
C VAL A 113 -8.42 -12.50 -15.45
N VAL A 114 -8.78 -11.38 -14.82
CA VAL A 114 -9.35 -11.37 -13.47
C VAL A 114 -10.86 -11.51 -13.58
N VAL A 115 -11.41 -12.57 -13.00
CA VAL A 115 -12.85 -12.83 -12.98
C VAL A 115 -13.38 -12.90 -11.56
N LYS A 116 -14.62 -12.47 -11.36
CA LYS A 116 -15.34 -12.64 -10.11
C LYS A 116 -16.06 -13.99 -10.09
N VAL A 117 -15.86 -14.76 -9.04
CA VAL A 117 -16.45 -16.09 -8.83
C VAL A 117 -16.97 -16.24 -7.41
N ALA A 118 -17.85 -17.22 -7.18
CA ALA A 118 -18.22 -17.61 -5.81
C ALA A 118 -17.02 -18.24 -5.09
N VAL A 119 -16.92 -18.08 -3.76
CA VAL A 119 -15.82 -18.67 -2.99
C VAL A 119 -15.79 -20.20 -3.12
N GLU A 120 -16.97 -20.84 -3.13
CA GLU A 120 -17.08 -22.28 -3.33
C GLU A 120 -16.56 -22.73 -4.71
N GLU A 121 -16.74 -21.91 -5.75
CA GLU A 121 -16.20 -22.17 -7.09
C GLU A 121 -14.67 -21.99 -7.12
N ALA A 122 -14.16 -20.96 -6.44
CA ALA A 122 -12.72 -20.72 -6.32
C ALA A 122 -12.01 -21.94 -5.68
N GLN A 123 -12.62 -22.54 -4.65
CA GLN A 123 -12.11 -23.77 -4.01
C GLN A 123 -12.00 -24.94 -4.99
N GLN A 124 -13.02 -25.14 -5.82
CA GLN A 124 -13.00 -26.20 -6.83
C GLN A 124 -11.90 -25.96 -7.87
N ARG A 125 -11.67 -24.70 -8.27
CA ARG A 125 -10.65 -24.31 -9.24
C ARG A 125 -9.22 -24.47 -8.72
N VAL A 126 -8.97 -24.26 -7.42
CA VAL A 126 -7.64 -24.54 -6.83
C VAL A 126 -7.31 -26.03 -6.87
N GLY A 127 -8.31 -26.90 -6.70
CA GLY A 127 -8.13 -28.36 -6.82
C GLY A 127 -8.02 -28.84 -8.26
N ALA A 128 -8.78 -28.24 -9.18
CA ALA A 128 -8.75 -28.54 -10.61
C ALA A 128 -7.75 -27.62 -11.31
N ARG A 129 -6.49 -28.05 -11.44
CA ARG A 129 -5.44 -27.34 -12.24
C ARG A 129 -6.02 -26.94 -13.60
N SER A 130 -6.54 -25.72 -13.69
CA SER A 130 -7.23 -25.26 -14.89
C SER A 130 -6.17 -25.02 -15.94
N ALA A 131 -6.34 -25.60 -17.12
CA ALA A 131 -5.45 -25.32 -18.25
C ALA A 131 -5.47 -23.81 -18.52
N PRO A 132 -4.31 -23.20 -18.85
CA PRO A 132 -4.27 -21.81 -19.28
C PRO A 132 -5.24 -21.57 -20.44
N LEU A 133 -5.86 -20.40 -20.46
CA LEU A 133 -6.78 -20.00 -21.52
C LEU A 133 -6.00 -19.67 -22.79
N ASP A 134 -6.40 -20.23 -23.93
CA ASP A 134 -5.88 -19.80 -25.23
C ASP A 134 -6.60 -18.51 -25.66
N PRO A 135 -5.89 -17.37 -25.73
CA PRO A 135 -6.50 -16.10 -26.13
C PRO A 135 -6.83 -16.05 -27.62
N GLY A 136 -6.34 -16.98 -28.45
CA GLY A 136 -6.52 -16.98 -29.91
C GLY A 136 -5.86 -15.78 -30.60
N ALA A 137 -4.85 -15.20 -29.97
CA ALA A 137 -4.07 -14.06 -30.45
C ALA A 137 -2.56 -14.39 -30.41
N PRO A 138 -1.71 -13.73 -31.23
CA PRO A 138 -0.28 -13.97 -31.21
C PRO A 138 0.33 -13.68 -29.83
N ALA A 139 1.41 -14.39 -29.50
CA ALA A 139 2.25 -14.04 -28.36
C ALA A 139 2.77 -12.60 -28.50
N PHE A 140 2.74 -11.86 -27.40
CA PHE A 140 3.19 -10.50 -27.31
C PHE A 140 4.28 -10.40 -26.25
N ASP A 141 5.33 -9.68 -26.59
CA ASP A 141 6.49 -9.37 -25.75
C ASP A 141 6.68 -7.86 -25.86
N ALA A 142 6.49 -7.15 -24.76
CA ALA A 142 6.56 -5.71 -24.75
C ALA A 142 8.03 -5.26 -24.64
N PRO A 143 8.39 -4.10 -25.22
CA PRO A 143 9.69 -3.51 -24.96
C PRO A 143 9.93 -3.31 -23.45
N ALA A 144 11.19 -3.36 -23.04
CA ALA A 144 11.59 -3.00 -21.67
C ALA A 144 11.09 -1.59 -21.31
N VAL A 145 10.82 -1.40 -20.03
CA VAL A 145 10.30 -0.14 -19.48
C VAL A 145 11.32 0.99 -19.68
N THR A 146 10.81 2.14 -20.12
CA THR A 146 11.55 3.39 -20.18
C THR A 146 10.69 4.47 -19.54
N LEU A 147 10.96 4.80 -18.28
CA LEU A 147 10.17 5.82 -17.58
C LEU A 147 10.30 7.19 -18.26
N SER A 148 9.17 7.89 -18.33
CA SER A 148 9.18 9.29 -18.75
C SER A 148 10.00 10.14 -17.77
N PRO A 149 10.67 11.23 -18.21
CA PRO A 149 11.43 12.11 -17.33
C PRO A 149 10.63 12.72 -16.18
N GLU A 150 9.32 12.89 -16.35
CA GLU A 150 8.42 13.40 -15.31
C GLU A 150 8.26 12.38 -14.16
N TYR A 151 8.14 11.10 -14.50
CA TYR A 151 7.95 10.03 -13.53
C TYR A 151 9.27 9.47 -12.98
N ALA A 152 10.38 9.62 -13.73
CA ALA A 152 11.71 9.27 -13.25
C ALA A 152 12.14 10.08 -12.01
N LYS A 153 11.63 11.29 -11.79
CA LYS A 153 11.96 12.11 -10.61
C LYS A 153 11.42 11.52 -9.30
N VAL A 154 10.29 10.82 -9.33
CA VAL A 154 9.70 10.13 -8.17
C VAL A 154 10.38 8.77 -7.93
N ALA A 155 11.09 8.28 -8.94
CA ALA A 155 11.92 7.07 -8.91
C ALA A 155 13.31 7.29 -8.30
N GLU A 156 13.75 8.54 -8.09
CA GLU A 156 15.06 8.79 -7.50
C GLU A 156 15.02 8.65 -5.97
N PRO A 157 16.03 8.02 -5.33
CA PRO A 157 16.10 7.98 -3.88
C PRO A 157 16.22 9.41 -3.33
N PRO A 158 15.48 9.77 -2.26
CA PRO A 158 15.63 11.06 -1.61
C PRO A 158 17.11 11.34 -1.29
N GLY A 159 17.68 12.43 -1.82
CA GLY A 159 19.06 12.87 -1.55
C GLY A 159 20.17 12.27 -2.45
N ALA A 160 19.93 12.11 -3.76
CA ALA A 160 20.86 11.55 -4.76
C ALA A 160 22.30 12.13 -4.79
N GLY A 161 22.64 13.16 -4.01
CA GLY A 161 24.02 13.60 -3.78
C GLY A 161 24.88 12.72 -2.83
N ALA A 162 24.33 11.63 -2.27
CA ALA A 162 24.99 10.80 -1.26
C ALA A 162 24.98 9.28 -1.57
N SER A 163 25.04 8.90 -2.86
CA SER A 163 25.01 7.49 -3.30
C SER A 163 26.17 6.66 -2.73
N GLU A 164 27.38 7.22 -2.62
CA GLU A 164 28.55 6.51 -2.06
C GLU A 164 28.46 6.25 -0.56
N GLN A 165 27.86 7.16 0.22
CA GLN A 165 27.67 6.97 1.67
C GLN A 165 26.62 5.91 2.01
N ARG A 166 25.63 5.70 1.13
CA ARG A 166 24.54 4.73 1.37
C ARG A 166 24.97 3.29 1.18
N VAL A 167 25.71 2.97 0.12
CA VAL A 167 26.27 1.62 -0.10
C VAL A 167 27.18 1.21 1.06
N ALA A 168 27.97 2.16 1.57
CA ALA A 168 28.80 1.95 2.76
C ALA A 168 27.97 1.74 4.04
N GLN A 169 26.85 2.43 4.23
CA GLN A 169 25.97 2.24 5.39
C GLN A 169 25.14 0.94 5.32
N SER A 170 24.75 0.48 4.13
CA SER A 170 24.13 -0.82 3.91
C SER A 170 25.07 -1.97 4.30
N ALA A 171 26.37 -1.81 4.06
CA ALA A 171 27.39 -2.80 4.41
C ALA A 171 27.79 -2.80 5.90
N VAL A 172 27.50 -1.73 6.66
CA VAL A 172 27.93 -1.57 8.07
C VAL A 172 26.82 -1.88 9.08
N ALA A 173 25.57 -2.09 8.66
CA ALA A 173 24.45 -2.37 9.56
C ALA A 173 24.35 -3.85 10.00
N ALA A 174 25.38 -4.35 10.69
CA ALA A 174 25.40 -5.68 11.31
C ALA A 174 25.10 -5.68 12.82
N ALA A 175 24.55 -4.59 13.38
CA ALA A 175 24.28 -4.50 14.83
C ALA A 175 22.98 -3.76 15.24
N ASP A 176 22.10 -3.37 14.29
CA ASP A 176 20.85 -2.65 14.57
C ASP A 176 19.61 -3.57 14.47
N PRO A 177 18.48 -3.26 15.16
CA PRO A 177 17.38 -4.20 15.38
C PRO A 177 16.64 -4.55 14.08
N VAL A 178 16.13 -5.78 14.03
CA VAL A 178 15.22 -6.33 12.99
C VAL A 178 14.12 -5.32 12.67
N ASP A 179 14.20 -4.60 11.54
CA ASP A 179 13.22 -3.60 11.12
C ASP A 179 12.94 -3.66 9.61
N TRP A 180 11.85 -4.36 9.29
CA TRP A 180 11.39 -4.56 7.92
C TRP A 180 10.81 -3.31 7.26
N ARG A 181 10.58 -2.21 7.99
CA ARG A 181 9.84 -1.05 7.47
C ARG A 181 10.73 -0.17 6.57
N PRO A 182 10.18 0.46 5.53
CA PRO A 182 10.95 1.38 4.69
C PRO A 182 11.36 2.62 5.48
N ASN A 183 12.56 3.11 5.25
CA ASN A 183 13.08 4.35 5.84
C ASN A 183 12.37 5.56 5.25
N ASP A 184 12.33 5.62 3.93
CA ASP A 184 11.86 6.80 3.21
C ASP A 184 10.60 6.47 2.42
N PHE A 185 9.82 7.50 2.17
CA PHE A 185 8.59 7.45 1.39
C PHE A 185 8.43 8.75 0.64
N GLU A 186 8.09 8.67 -0.64
CA GLU A 186 7.70 9.84 -1.42
C GLU A 186 6.35 9.59 -2.09
N ALA A 187 5.61 10.67 -2.29
CA ALA A 187 4.35 10.63 -3.02
C ALA A 187 4.22 11.84 -3.93
N SER A 188 3.78 11.60 -5.16
CA SER A 188 3.20 12.59 -6.07
C SER A 188 1.74 12.22 -6.30
N ILE A 189 0.84 13.14 -5.93
CA ILE A 189 -0.59 12.96 -6.10
C ILE A 189 -1.08 14.03 -7.07
N THR A 190 -1.73 13.58 -8.15
CA THR A 190 -2.14 14.44 -9.26
C THR A 190 -3.51 14.04 -9.80
N ASN A 191 -4.07 14.88 -10.67
CA ASN A 191 -5.16 14.48 -11.55
C ASN A 191 -4.60 14.31 -12.95
N TYR A 192 -4.86 13.16 -13.56
CA TYR A 192 -4.43 12.89 -14.93
C TYR A 192 -5.55 12.19 -15.70
N ASN A 193 -5.90 12.70 -16.88
CA ASN A 193 -7.00 12.18 -17.72
C ASN A 193 -8.30 11.92 -16.96
N GLY A 194 -8.66 12.82 -16.04
CA GLY A 194 -9.90 12.70 -15.27
C GLY A 194 -9.87 11.61 -14.20
N ARG A 195 -8.69 11.09 -13.82
CA ARG A 195 -8.49 10.14 -12.73
C ARG A 195 -7.59 10.70 -11.64
N ALA A 196 -7.69 10.11 -10.46
CA ALA A 196 -6.81 10.41 -9.33
C ALA A 196 -5.58 9.51 -9.41
N ASP A 197 -4.43 10.12 -9.66
CA ASP A 197 -3.18 9.41 -9.83
C ASP A 197 -2.31 9.56 -8.58
N PHE A 198 -1.76 8.45 -8.13
CA PHE A 198 -0.85 8.35 -7.01
C PHE A 198 0.41 7.64 -7.49
N PHE A 199 1.54 8.33 -7.39
CA PHE A 199 2.86 7.75 -7.60
C PHE A 199 3.57 7.77 -6.27
N THR A 200 3.93 6.60 -5.75
CA THR A 200 4.64 6.48 -4.49
C THR A 200 5.91 5.67 -4.63
N SER A 201 6.92 6.05 -3.86
CA SER A 201 8.17 5.30 -3.75
C SER A 201 8.48 5.01 -2.28
N TYR A 202 9.02 3.83 -2.01
CA TYR A 202 9.40 3.38 -0.68
C TYR A 202 10.81 2.81 -0.73
N TRP A 203 11.65 3.20 0.22
CA TRP A 203 13.08 2.85 0.21
C TRP A 203 13.54 2.28 1.54
N TRP A 204 14.38 1.24 1.49
CA TRP A 204 15.02 0.65 2.66
C TRP A 204 16.54 0.80 2.58
N HIS A 205 17.11 1.32 3.66
CA HIS A 205 18.54 1.50 3.85
C HIS A 205 18.87 1.62 5.34
N SER A 206 20.15 1.84 5.70
CA SER A 206 20.58 2.09 7.09
C SER A 206 20.03 1.04 8.08
N GLY A 207 20.22 -0.25 7.75
CA GLY A 207 19.83 -1.40 8.60
C GLY A 207 18.40 -1.90 8.46
N SER A 208 17.51 -1.15 7.80
CA SER A 208 16.18 -1.63 7.45
C SER A 208 16.20 -2.45 6.17
N ASN A 209 15.48 -3.56 6.15
CA ASN A 209 15.52 -4.51 5.03
C ASN A 209 14.19 -5.28 4.90
N PRO A 210 13.56 -5.34 3.70
CA PRO A 210 12.29 -6.05 3.53
C PRO A 210 12.38 -7.56 3.83
N SER A 211 13.56 -8.17 3.72
CA SER A 211 13.78 -9.58 4.09
C SER A 211 13.62 -9.87 5.60
N GLN A 212 13.64 -8.82 6.44
CA GLN A 212 13.37 -8.89 7.87
C GLN A 212 11.88 -8.99 8.21
N MET A 213 10.97 -8.89 7.22
CA MET A 213 9.56 -9.17 7.43
C MET A 213 9.41 -10.62 7.97
N PRO A 214 8.71 -10.83 9.10
CA PRO A 214 8.49 -12.17 9.61
C PRO A 214 7.75 -13.07 8.61
N LEU A 215 8.12 -14.36 8.60
CA LEU A 215 7.41 -15.36 7.82
C LEU A 215 5.92 -15.41 8.22
N GLY A 216 5.05 -15.52 7.22
CA GLY A 216 3.60 -15.51 7.43
C GLY A 216 2.99 -14.11 7.55
N PHE A 217 3.75 -13.07 7.25
CA PHE A 217 3.27 -11.69 7.14
C PHE A 217 3.62 -11.10 5.77
N GLY A 218 2.66 -10.37 5.20
CA GLY A 218 2.84 -9.48 4.07
C GLY A 218 2.88 -8.01 4.52
N ALA A 219 2.95 -7.10 3.55
CA ALA A 219 2.91 -5.66 3.77
C ALA A 219 1.82 -5.02 2.90
N GLU A 220 1.02 -4.11 3.47
CA GLU A 220 0.11 -3.22 2.72
C GLU A 220 0.65 -1.79 2.74
N PHE A 221 0.69 -1.17 1.56
CA PHE A 221 1.15 0.19 1.31
C PHE A 221 -0.07 1.06 1.01
N GLU A 222 -0.43 1.94 1.94
CA GLU A 222 -1.71 2.63 1.92
C GLU A 222 -1.60 4.13 1.69
N ILE A 223 -2.53 4.64 0.90
CA ILE A 223 -2.94 6.04 0.90
C ILE A 223 -4.38 6.10 1.38
N ASN A 224 -4.58 6.80 2.49
CA ASN A 224 -5.85 6.90 3.17
C ASN A 224 -6.47 8.27 2.90
N LEU A 225 -7.63 8.30 2.25
CA LEU A 225 -8.42 9.51 2.10
C LEU A 225 -9.41 9.62 3.25
N ILE A 226 -9.51 10.81 3.84
CA ILE A 226 -10.41 11.08 4.96
C ILE A 226 -11.38 12.20 4.58
N ASN A 227 -12.65 12.00 4.87
CA ASN A 227 -13.70 13.00 4.72
C ASN A 227 -14.36 13.32 6.08
N SER A 228 -15.38 14.17 6.07
CA SER A 228 -16.14 14.56 7.27
C SER A 228 -17.37 13.69 7.54
N ALA A 229 -17.48 12.51 6.92
CA ALA A 229 -18.58 11.58 7.17
C ALA A 229 -18.50 10.99 8.59
N SER A 230 -19.48 10.14 8.93
CA SER A 230 -19.53 9.48 10.23
C SER A 230 -18.26 8.67 10.53
N THR A 231 -17.83 8.68 11.79
CA THR A 231 -16.78 7.80 12.30
C THR A 231 -17.30 6.40 12.66
N SER A 232 -18.57 6.08 12.34
CA SER A 232 -19.11 4.73 12.42
C SER A 232 -18.21 3.74 11.68
N THR A 233 -18.16 2.50 12.15
CA THR A 233 -17.42 1.42 11.49
C THR A 233 -18.32 0.66 10.54
N ARG A 234 -17.73 0.13 9.46
CA ARG A 234 -18.43 -0.72 8.51
C ARG A 234 -18.90 -2.02 9.19
N PRO A 235 -20.02 -2.62 8.74
CA PRO A 235 -20.79 -2.28 7.54
C PRO A 235 -21.84 -1.16 7.74
N ALA A 236 -21.85 -0.44 8.87
CA ALA A 236 -22.90 0.53 9.21
C ALA A 236 -22.85 1.86 8.42
N CYS A 237 -22.14 1.91 7.30
CA CYS A 237 -22.00 3.12 6.49
C CYS A 237 -23.22 3.37 5.62
N LEU A 238 -23.49 4.65 5.36
CA LEU A 238 -24.49 5.04 4.37
C LEU A 238 -24.14 4.50 2.99
N SER A 239 -25.16 4.19 2.19
CA SER A 239 -24.97 3.79 0.79
C SER A 239 -24.15 4.82 0.02
N GLY A 240 -23.28 4.35 -0.87
CA GLY A 240 -22.39 5.19 -1.69
C GLY A 240 -21.28 5.91 -0.91
N TYR A 241 -20.99 5.54 0.34
CA TYR A 241 -19.94 6.23 1.12
C TYR A 241 -18.57 6.22 0.42
N LYS A 242 -18.20 5.12 -0.29
CA LYS A 242 -16.94 4.99 -1.04
C LYS A 242 -16.79 6.03 -2.16
N ASP A 243 -17.91 6.61 -2.62
CA ASP A 243 -17.90 7.68 -3.62
C ASP A 243 -17.70 9.07 -3.02
N LYS A 244 -17.81 9.23 -1.69
CA LYS A 244 -17.76 10.54 -1.01
C LYS A 244 -16.35 10.98 -0.63
N PHE A 245 -15.39 10.70 -1.50
CA PHE A 245 -13.99 11.05 -1.33
C PHE A 245 -13.48 11.74 -2.60
N TRP A 246 -12.21 12.15 -2.58
CA TRP A 246 -11.54 12.70 -3.74
C TRP A 246 -11.28 11.63 -4.81
N ALA A 247 -10.93 10.42 -4.39
CA ALA A 247 -10.77 9.24 -5.25
C ALA A 247 -11.53 8.05 -4.65
N LYS A 248 -11.97 7.13 -5.50
CA LYS A 248 -12.60 5.87 -5.11
C LYS A 248 -11.53 4.83 -4.81
N ASN A 249 -11.84 3.86 -3.95
CA ASN A 249 -10.92 2.77 -3.63
C ASN A 249 -11.34 1.42 -4.25
N TYR A 250 -12.03 1.46 -5.37
CA TYR A 250 -12.42 0.28 -6.12
C TYR A 250 -12.25 0.53 -7.61
N SER A 251 -11.99 -0.53 -8.36
CA SER A 251 -11.77 -0.46 -9.82
C SER A 251 -10.68 0.55 -10.21
N PHE A 252 -9.61 0.61 -9.42
CA PHE A 252 -8.42 1.40 -9.74
C PHE A 252 -7.44 0.55 -10.53
N ASN A 253 -6.74 1.17 -11.47
CA ASN A 253 -5.59 0.54 -12.11
C ASN A 253 -4.38 0.68 -11.21
N TRP A 254 -3.45 -0.25 -11.29
CA TRP A 254 -2.22 -0.13 -10.55
C TRP A 254 -1.06 -0.82 -11.26
N ALA A 255 0.15 -0.35 -10.95
CA ALA A 255 1.39 -0.98 -11.35
C ALA A 255 2.40 -0.89 -10.20
N LEU A 256 3.21 -1.93 -10.08
CA LEU A 256 4.33 -2.05 -9.17
C LEU A 256 5.59 -2.27 -10.00
N TYR A 257 6.63 -1.49 -9.73
CA TYR A 257 7.88 -1.51 -10.50
C TYR A 257 9.08 -1.15 -9.64
N LYS A 258 10.27 -1.45 -10.14
CA LYS A 258 11.52 -1.26 -9.41
C LYS A 258 11.88 0.20 -9.27
N SER A 259 12.67 0.49 -8.25
CA SER A 259 13.10 1.84 -7.92
C SER A 259 14.26 2.36 -8.76
N ASP A 260 15.06 1.49 -9.38
CA ASP A 260 16.07 1.85 -10.39
C ASP A 260 15.52 1.84 -11.82
N SER A 261 14.22 1.57 -11.98
CA SER A 261 13.56 1.40 -13.29
C SER A 261 14.20 0.31 -14.16
N SER A 262 15.04 -0.56 -13.58
CA SER A 262 15.76 -1.61 -14.32
C SER A 262 14.95 -2.90 -14.39
N ALA A 263 15.29 -3.72 -15.39
CA ALA A 263 14.52 -4.86 -15.84
C ALA A 263 14.63 -6.12 -14.97
N ALA A 264 14.24 -6.02 -13.70
CA ALA A 264 14.25 -7.16 -12.79
C ALA A 264 12.89 -7.41 -12.14
N SER A 265 12.41 -8.62 -12.40
CA SER A 265 11.06 -9.11 -12.13
C SER A 265 10.63 -9.00 -10.67
N HIS A 266 9.48 -8.37 -10.45
CA HIS A 266 8.74 -8.39 -9.17
C HIS A 266 7.82 -9.61 -9.01
N ALA A 267 7.79 -10.53 -9.98
CA ALA A 267 6.86 -11.66 -10.08
C ALA A 267 6.69 -12.50 -8.79
N GLY A 268 7.68 -12.45 -7.89
CA GLY A 268 7.69 -13.19 -6.63
C GLY A 268 7.04 -12.49 -5.44
N VAL A 269 6.69 -11.20 -5.48
CA VAL A 269 6.24 -10.47 -4.27
C VAL A 269 4.78 -10.74 -3.91
N GLY A 270 4.00 -11.35 -4.82
CA GLY A 270 2.59 -11.63 -4.63
C GLY A 270 1.78 -10.35 -4.43
N ALA A 271 1.89 -9.41 -5.37
CA ALA A 271 1.26 -8.11 -5.28
C ALA A 271 -0.25 -8.18 -5.56
N TYR A 272 -1.04 -7.41 -4.82
CA TYR A 272 -2.49 -7.36 -4.98
C TYR A 272 -3.04 -5.96 -4.65
N ALA A 273 -4.12 -5.58 -5.30
CA ALA A 273 -4.92 -4.44 -4.86
C ALA A 273 -5.76 -4.85 -3.66
N ASP A 274 -5.69 -4.10 -2.56
CA ASP A 274 -6.58 -4.29 -1.43
C ASP A 274 -7.75 -3.31 -1.49
N TYR A 275 -8.91 -3.85 -1.87
CA TYR A 275 -10.18 -3.12 -1.88
C TYR A 275 -11.00 -3.37 -0.60
N ASN A 276 -10.49 -4.24 0.28
CA ASN A 276 -11.23 -4.73 1.43
C ASN A 276 -10.98 -3.87 2.65
N ASP A 277 -12.03 -3.18 3.01
CA ASP A 277 -12.00 -2.10 3.95
C ASP A 277 -13.08 -2.33 5.00
N LEU A 278 -13.37 -3.61 5.28
CA LEU A 278 -14.53 -4.09 6.03
C LEU A 278 -14.58 -3.61 7.49
N LEU A 279 -13.44 -3.18 8.04
CA LEU A 279 -13.32 -2.68 9.42
C LEU A 279 -12.92 -1.21 9.50
N ASP A 280 -12.87 -0.53 8.36
CA ASP A 280 -12.54 0.87 8.29
C ASP A 280 -13.71 1.71 8.81
N THR A 281 -13.41 2.89 9.32
CA THR A 281 -14.43 3.88 9.60
C THR A 281 -15.04 4.38 8.27
N CYS A 282 -16.31 4.77 8.29
CA CYS A 282 -17.03 5.24 7.10
C CYS A 282 -16.45 6.52 6.50
N ASN A 283 -15.66 7.25 7.28
CA ASN A 283 -14.99 8.47 6.87
C ASN A 283 -13.54 8.26 6.38
N ARG A 284 -13.06 7.02 6.32
CA ARG A 284 -11.77 6.65 5.73
C ARG A 284 -12.01 5.92 4.42
N ASN A 285 -11.17 6.14 3.41
CA ASN A 285 -11.14 5.40 2.16
C ASN A 285 -9.68 5.03 1.84
N SER A 286 -9.35 3.78 2.07
CA SER A 286 -7.98 3.27 1.96
C SER A 286 -7.78 2.73 0.54
N ILE A 287 -6.79 3.27 -0.16
CA ILE A 287 -6.29 2.77 -1.44
C ILE A 287 -4.96 2.10 -1.13
N ALA A 288 -4.93 0.77 -1.28
CA ALA A 288 -3.81 -0.02 -0.81
C ALA A 288 -3.35 -1.01 -1.87
N ILE A 289 -2.03 -1.11 -2.03
CA ILE A 289 -1.38 -2.20 -2.75
C ILE A 289 -0.66 -3.05 -1.71
N GLY A 290 -1.03 -4.32 -1.63
CA GLY A 290 -0.41 -5.30 -0.76
C GLY A 290 0.62 -6.14 -1.48
N MET A 291 1.56 -6.68 -0.71
CA MET A 291 2.53 -7.68 -1.15
C MET A 291 2.52 -8.82 -0.13
N ARG A 292 2.16 -10.02 -0.56
CA ARG A 292 2.17 -11.20 0.32
C ARG A 292 3.58 -11.59 0.75
N TYR A 293 4.55 -11.41 -0.13
CA TYR A 293 5.94 -11.83 0.06
C TYR A 293 6.90 -10.64 -0.09
N PRO A 294 6.84 -9.63 0.79
CA PRO A 294 7.71 -8.44 0.70
C PRO A 294 9.19 -8.80 0.82
N ARG A 295 9.51 -9.95 1.43
CA ARG A 295 10.89 -10.49 1.49
C ARG A 295 11.52 -10.73 0.11
N ASN A 296 10.70 -10.86 -0.94
CA ASN A 296 11.14 -11.08 -2.32
C ASN A 296 11.39 -9.77 -3.08
N ILE A 297 11.22 -8.60 -2.45
CA ILE A 297 11.62 -7.32 -3.05
C ILE A 297 13.13 -7.40 -3.31
N ALA A 298 13.51 -7.33 -4.58
CA ALA A 298 14.91 -7.42 -4.99
C ALA A 298 15.63 -6.09 -4.74
N GLU A 299 16.90 -6.17 -4.36
CA GLU A 299 17.78 -5.00 -4.32
C GLU A 299 18.00 -4.45 -5.74
N ALA A 300 18.06 -3.13 -5.85
CA ALA A 300 18.53 -2.42 -7.03
C ALA A 300 20.05 -2.21 -6.94
N PRO A 301 20.85 -2.62 -7.95
CA PRO A 301 22.30 -2.49 -7.93
C PRO A 301 22.75 -1.06 -7.57
N GLY A 302 23.50 -0.91 -6.47
CA GLY A 302 24.03 0.37 -6.02
C GLY A 302 23.02 1.33 -5.36
N MET A 303 21.75 0.94 -5.21
CA MET A 303 20.66 1.80 -4.72
C MET A 303 19.93 1.26 -3.49
N GLY A 304 20.16 0.00 -3.10
CA GLY A 304 19.44 -0.65 -1.99
C GLY A 304 18.07 -1.20 -2.42
N PHE A 305 17.18 -1.47 -1.46
CA PHE A 305 15.84 -1.95 -1.80
C PHE A 305 14.90 -0.77 -2.01
N GLY A 306 14.12 -0.82 -3.08
CA GLY A 306 13.05 0.13 -3.29
C GLY A 306 11.94 -0.42 -4.16
N VAL A 307 10.74 0.10 -3.93
CA VAL A 307 9.56 -0.22 -4.72
C VAL A 307 8.81 1.04 -5.06
N GLN A 308 8.32 1.11 -6.29
CA GLN A 308 7.44 2.16 -6.76
C GLN A 308 6.07 1.58 -7.05
N ILE A 309 5.05 2.34 -6.68
CA ILE A 309 3.66 1.99 -6.87
C ILE A 309 2.99 3.15 -7.60
N TRP A 310 2.38 2.83 -8.73
CA TRP A 310 1.43 3.71 -9.40
C TRP A 310 0.03 3.19 -9.17
N VAL A 311 -0.89 4.08 -8.77
CA VAL A 311 -2.32 3.82 -8.74
C VAL A 311 -3.03 4.91 -9.54
N SER A 312 -3.94 4.52 -10.41
CA SER A 312 -4.86 5.42 -11.10
C SER A 312 -6.30 5.04 -10.76
N ALA A 313 -6.91 5.81 -9.87
CA ALA A 313 -8.22 5.54 -9.30
C ALA A 313 -9.33 6.39 -9.94
N PRO A 314 -10.57 5.88 -10.04
CA PRO A 314 -11.70 6.69 -10.46
C PRO A 314 -11.91 7.86 -9.51
N ARG A 315 -12.43 8.98 -10.04
CA ARG A 315 -12.75 10.17 -9.23
C ARG A 315 -13.91 9.87 -8.30
N GLY A 316 -13.78 10.30 -7.05
CA GLY A 316 -14.94 10.40 -6.17
C GLY A 316 -15.71 11.70 -6.43
N THR A 317 -16.79 11.88 -5.70
CA THR A 317 -17.72 13.02 -5.82
C THR A 317 -17.21 14.29 -5.14
N THR A 318 -16.16 14.22 -4.32
CA THR A 318 -15.63 15.37 -3.60
C THR A 318 -14.42 15.95 -4.32
N THR A 319 -14.26 17.27 -4.27
CA THR A 319 -13.13 17.97 -4.90
C THR A 319 -11.84 17.92 -4.10
N THR A 320 -11.91 17.58 -2.81
CA THR A 320 -10.76 17.40 -1.91
C THR A 320 -11.02 16.33 -0.86
N SER A 321 -9.95 15.78 -0.28
CA SER A 321 -9.99 14.93 0.91
C SER A 321 -8.73 15.16 1.70
N LYS A 322 -8.80 14.99 3.02
CA LYS A 322 -7.58 14.89 3.83
C LYS A 322 -6.86 13.60 3.46
N ILE A 323 -5.53 13.59 3.57
CA ILE A 323 -4.72 12.42 3.24
C ILE A 323 -3.91 11.99 4.46
N GLY A 324 -4.00 10.71 4.79
CA GLY A 324 -3.07 9.97 5.63
C GLY A 324 -2.51 8.78 4.85
N GLY A 325 -1.68 7.97 5.49
CA GLY A 325 -1.01 6.86 4.81
C GLY A 325 -0.05 6.14 5.72
N LEU A 326 0.13 4.86 5.47
CA LEU A 326 1.00 4.01 6.26
C LEU A 326 1.46 2.79 5.45
N VAL A 327 2.51 2.15 5.93
CA VAL A 327 2.86 0.79 5.55
C VAL A 327 2.64 -0.08 6.78
N GLN A 328 1.87 -1.16 6.65
CA GLN A 328 1.60 -2.07 7.76
C GLN A 328 1.85 -3.53 7.45
N ALA A 329 2.25 -4.27 8.49
CA ALA A 329 2.34 -5.70 8.45
C ALA A 329 0.98 -6.36 8.70
N ILE A 330 0.68 -7.34 7.87
CA ILE A 330 -0.60 -8.04 7.77
C ILE A 330 -0.35 -9.53 7.67
N SER A 331 -1.14 -10.28 8.41
CA SER A 331 -0.99 -11.73 8.47
C SER A 331 -1.53 -12.39 7.22
N ASP A 332 -0.79 -13.35 6.66
CA ASP A 332 -1.24 -14.19 5.54
C ASP A 332 -1.96 -15.47 6.02
N HIS A 333 -2.20 -15.61 7.34
CA HIS A 333 -2.66 -16.86 7.95
C HIS A 333 -3.94 -17.40 7.31
N TYR A 334 -4.90 -16.52 7.01
CA TYR A 334 -6.15 -16.94 6.39
C TYR A 334 -5.96 -17.36 4.93
N CYS A 335 -5.01 -16.76 4.20
CA CYS A 335 -4.57 -17.22 2.88
C CYS A 335 -3.90 -18.60 2.87
N ARG A 336 -3.62 -19.19 4.04
CA ARG A 336 -3.03 -20.52 4.17
C ARG A 336 -3.95 -21.53 4.84
N SER A 337 -5.12 -21.13 5.30
CA SER A 337 -5.98 -21.96 6.14
C SER A 337 -7.44 -21.95 5.68
N GLY A 338 -8.10 -23.11 5.85
CA GLY A 338 -9.54 -23.28 5.64
C GLY A 338 -10.05 -22.71 4.32
N PRO A 339 -11.16 -21.93 4.33
CA PRO A 339 -11.74 -21.36 3.12
C PRO A 339 -10.88 -20.27 2.46
N GLY A 340 -10.02 -19.59 3.21
CA GLY A 340 -9.22 -18.46 2.72
C GLY A 340 -8.08 -18.86 1.78
N ALA A 341 -7.62 -20.12 1.82
CA ALA A 341 -6.55 -20.62 0.94
C ALA A 341 -6.90 -20.61 -0.56
N SER A 342 -8.19 -20.48 -0.87
CA SER A 342 -8.72 -20.44 -2.24
C SER A 342 -9.11 -19.05 -2.73
N MET A 343 -9.02 -18.06 -1.85
CA MET A 343 -9.48 -16.70 -2.12
C MET A 343 -8.32 -15.87 -2.70
N ALA A 344 -8.65 -14.82 -3.44
CA ALA A 344 -7.67 -13.81 -3.84
C ALA A 344 -6.99 -13.20 -2.61
N LEU A 345 -5.76 -12.72 -2.81
CA LEU A 345 -4.98 -12.07 -1.76
C LEU A 345 -5.72 -10.87 -1.13
N THR A 346 -6.45 -10.09 -1.94
CA THR A 346 -7.31 -9.01 -1.44
C THR A 346 -8.32 -9.48 -0.40
N ASP A 347 -8.82 -10.72 -0.53
CA ASP A 347 -9.88 -11.25 0.34
C ASP A 347 -9.37 -12.12 1.48
N CYS A 348 -8.09 -12.52 1.46
CA CYS A 348 -7.55 -13.39 2.48
C CYS A 348 -6.46 -12.76 3.36
N MET A 349 -5.77 -11.73 2.88
CA MET A 349 -4.73 -11.04 3.65
C MET A 349 -5.38 -10.21 4.75
N GLY A 350 -4.76 -10.16 5.93
CA GLY A 350 -5.22 -9.33 7.05
C GLY A 350 -6.52 -9.76 7.75
N VAL A 351 -7.29 -10.71 7.17
CA VAL A 351 -8.58 -11.17 7.71
C VAL A 351 -8.47 -11.75 9.12
N THR A 352 -7.43 -12.54 9.37
CA THR A 352 -7.15 -13.10 10.70
C THR A 352 -5.88 -12.49 11.24
N ALA A 353 -5.98 -11.84 12.41
CA ALA A 353 -4.83 -11.32 13.12
C ALA A 353 -3.86 -12.46 13.47
N GLY A 354 -2.66 -12.43 12.90
CA GLY A 354 -1.56 -13.28 13.31
C GLY A 354 -0.90 -12.74 14.57
N SER A 355 -0.21 -13.60 15.31
CA SER A 355 0.65 -13.20 16.42
C SER A 355 1.89 -12.50 15.87
N TRP A 356 1.85 -11.16 15.83
CA TRP A 356 2.99 -10.35 15.38
C TRP A 356 4.22 -10.66 16.26
N PRO A 357 5.33 -11.16 15.68
CA PRO A 357 6.43 -11.71 16.48
C PRO A 357 7.50 -10.67 16.87
N LEU A 358 7.41 -9.45 16.34
CA LEU A 358 8.33 -8.36 16.67
C LEU A 358 7.72 -7.40 17.69
N ALA A 359 8.49 -6.43 18.15
CA ALA A 359 8.00 -5.39 19.04
C ALA A 359 6.75 -4.69 18.42
N PRO A 360 5.72 -4.33 19.22
CA PRO A 360 4.49 -3.73 18.68
C PRO A 360 4.72 -2.50 17.82
N GLY A 361 5.69 -1.66 18.17
CA GLY A 361 6.06 -0.45 17.40
C GLY A 361 6.69 -0.73 16.03
N LEU A 362 6.99 -1.99 15.70
CA LEU A 362 7.53 -2.41 14.42
C LEU A 362 6.44 -2.96 13.47
N LYS A 363 5.17 -2.97 13.88
CA LYS A 363 4.07 -3.52 13.06
C LYS A 363 3.68 -2.59 11.89
N SER A 364 3.98 -1.30 11.99
CA SER A 364 3.67 -0.34 10.94
C SER A 364 4.61 0.85 10.94
N ARG A 365 4.56 1.62 9.86
CA ARG A 365 5.17 2.94 9.69
C ARG A 365 4.10 3.89 9.15
N THR A 366 3.86 5.02 9.82
CA THR A 366 3.10 6.12 9.22
C THR A 366 3.95 6.80 8.15
N THR A 367 3.41 6.91 6.93
CA THR A 367 4.06 7.60 5.81
C THR A 367 3.46 8.98 5.60
N LEU A 368 2.14 9.09 5.80
CA LEU A 368 1.40 10.33 5.74
C LEU A 368 0.48 10.49 6.94
N ASN A 369 0.41 11.69 7.52
CA ASN A 369 -0.40 11.94 8.72
C ASN A 369 -1.45 13.04 8.45
N GLU A 370 -2.73 12.67 8.55
CA GLU A 370 -3.87 13.53 8.25
C GLU A 370 -4.01 14.72 9.21
N THR A 371 -3.46 14.61 10.42
CA THR A 371 -3.47 15.70 11.42
C THR A 371 -2.59 16.88 11.00
N ARG A 372 -1.70 16.67 10.02
CA ARG A 372 -0.79 17.70 9.49
C ARG A 372 -1.38 18.52 8.34
N GLY A 373 -2.70 18.42 8.13
CA GLY A 373 -3.42 19.28 7.17
C GLY A 373 -3.18 18.92 5.70
N TRP A 374 -2.82 17.67 5.42
CA TRP A 374 -2.56 17.22 4.06
C TRP A 374 -3.83 16.92 3.30
N THR A 375 -3.87 17.28 2.03
CA THR A 375 -5.07 17.28 1.21
C THR A 375 -4.76 17.01 -0.26
N ALA A 376 -5.60 16.23 -0.93
CA ALA A 376 -5.59 16.07 -2.40
C ALA A 376 -6.41 17.20 -3.07
N PRO A 377 -6.18 17.60 -4.35
CA PRO A 377 -5.45 16.88 -5.41
C PRO A 377 -3.94 17.09 -5.59
N ALA A 378 -3.34 18.24 -5.27
CA ALA A 378 -2.01 18.57 -5.85
C ALA A 378 -0.96 18.89 -4.80
N LYS A 379 -0.18 17.87 -4.40
CA LYS A 379 0.94 18.01 -3.48
C LYS A 379 1.93 16.86 -3.71
N CYS A 380 3.21 17.16 -3.57
CA CYS A 380 4.29 16.18 -3.52
C CYS A 380 4.88 16.20 -2.11
N TRP A 381 5.21 15.04 -1.57
CA TRP A 381 5.73 14.94 -0.20
C TRP A 381 6.83 13.92 -0.11
N THR A 382 7.74 14.15 0.84
CA THR A 382 8.71 13.16 1.28
C THR A 382 8.60 12.98 2.80
N SER A 383 8.68 11.74 3.26
CA SER A 383 8.74 11.34 4.67
C SER A 383 9.99 10.48 4.84
N GLN A 384 10.94 10.97 5.62
CA GLN A 384 12.24 10.34 5.81
C GLN A 384 12.39 9.74 7.22
N LYS A 385 13.45 8.95 7.43
CA LYS A 385 13.82 8.40 8.74
C LYS A 385 12.67 7.72 9.48
N LYS A 386 11.89 6.91 8.75
CA LYS A 386 10.74 6.15 9.27
C LYS A 386 9.60 7.04 9.79
N GLY A 387 9.50 8.28 9.30
CA GLY A 387 8.49 9.24 9.73
C GLY A 387 8.75 9.85 11.11
N LEU A 388 9.99 9.73 11.61
CA LEU A 388 10.44 10.42 12.84
C LEU A 388 10.67 11.92 12.61
N GLU A 389 10.91 12.31 11.36
CA GLU A 389 11.00 13.70 10.96
C GLU A 389 9.69 14.18 10.35
N ASP A 390 9.48 15.49 10.42
CA ASP A 390 8.31 16.08 9.82
C ASP A 390 8.40 15.99 8.29
N PRO A 391 7.48 15.29 7.62
CA PRO A 391 7.49 15.24 6.17
C PRO A 391 7.41 16.60 5.51
N VAL A 392 8.17 16.74 4.42
CA VAL A 392 8.42 17.99 3.70
C VAL A 392 7.57 18.01 2.43
N ALA A 393 6.87 19.13 2.17
CA ALA A 393 6.22 19.37 0.89
C ALA A 393 7.29 19.74 -0.15
N LEU A 394 7.31 19.04 -1.28
CA LEU A 394 8.24 19.31 -2.37
C LEU A 394 7.67 20.41 -3.28
N VAL A 395 8.49 21.41 -3.60
CA VAL A 395 8.15 22.50 -4.54
C VAL A 395 9.36 22.78 -5.45
N PRO A 396 9.19 22.74 -6.79
CA PRO A 396 8.00 22.29 -7.50
C PRO A 396 7.84 20.75 -7.40
N CYS A 397 6.61 20.28 -7.63
CA CYS A 397 6.43 19.01 -8.31
C CYS A 397 6.90 19.23 -9.78
#